data_AF-A0A1G1WZF4-F1
#
_entry.id   AF-A0A1G1WZF4-F1
#
_cell.length_a   1.000
_cell.length_b   1.000
_cell.length_c   1.000
_cell.angle_alpha   90.00
_cell.angle_beta   90.00
_cell.angle_gamma   90.00
#
_symmetry.space_group_name_H-M   'P 1'
#
loop_
_entity.id
_entity.type
_entity.pdbx_description
1 polymer ?
#
loop_
_entity_poly.entity_id
_entity_poly.type
_entity_poly.pdbx_seq_one_letter_code
_entity_poly.pdbx_strand_id
1 'polypeptide(L)' 'MSNTIQSSHLDDEIRKLVIARLNVLSPDTALSIGSEGSFSRDDLIQKVEANDPIGRKLEQIELEWLRSWKANA' A
#
# COMPACT_ATOMS: atom_id res chain seq x y z
N MET A 1 -18.59 14.19 -17.87
CA MET A 1 -17.52 15.05 -17.31
C MET A 1 -16.34 14.14 -17.04
N SER A 2 -15.23 14.35 -17.73
CA SER A 2 -14.06 13.45 -17.70
C SER A 2 -13.33 13.56 -16.36
N ASN A 3 -13.27 12.45 -15.62
CA ASN A 3 -12.78 12.37 -14.24
C ASN A 3 -11.25 12.19 -14.13
N THR A 4 -10.49 12.56 -15.17
CA THR A 4 -9.09 12.14 -15.33
C THR A 4 -8.09 13.00 -14.53
N ILE A 5 -8.48 14.19 -14.04
CA ILE A 5 -7.58 15.09 -13.30
C ILE A 5 -7.48 14.73 -11.79
N GLN A 6 -8.40 13.91 -11.25
CA GLN A 6 -8.41 13.56 -9.80
C GLN A 6 -7.57 12.32 -9.43
N SER A 7 -7.24 11.43 -10.38
CA SER A 7 -6.65 10.13 -10.00
C SER A 7 -5.24 10.29 -9.44
N SER A 8 -4.38 11.12 -10.05
CA SER A 8 -2.97 11.20 -9.67
C SER A 8 -2.76 11.72 -8.25
N HIS A 9 -3.54 12.71 -7.81
CA HIS A 9 -3.43 13.23 -6.45
C HIS A 9 -3.93 12.22 -5.42
N LEU A 10 -5.02 11.51 -5.73
CA LEU A 10 -5.53 10.46 -4.85
C LEU A 10 -4.55 9.29 -4.74
N ASP A 11 -3.92 8.89 -5.84
CA ASP A 11 -2.92 7.82 -5.88
C ASP A 11 -1.71 8.16 -5.00
N ASP A 12 -1.27 9.43 -4.98
CA ASP A 12 -0.19 9.89 -4.12
C ASP A 12 -0.57 9.89 -2.63
N GLU A 13 -1.80 10.25 -2.28
CA GLU A 13 -2.29 10.21 -0.90
C GLU A 13 -2.46 8.76 -0.40
N ILE A 14 -2.91 7.85 -1.28
CA ILE A 14 -2.95 6.41 -0.99
C ILE A 14 -1.55 5.89 -0.67
N ARG A 15 -0.56 6.25 -1.51
CA ARG A 15 0.84 5.84 -1.30
C ARG A 15 1.38 6.32 0.05
N LYS A 16 1.16 7.60 0.37
CA LYS A 16 1.56 8.16 1.67
C LYS A 16 0.89 7.44 2.84
N LEU A 17 -0.40 7.11 2.71
CA LEU A 17 -1.13 6.36 3.73
C LEU A 17 -0.52 4.97 3.96
N VAL A 18 -0.22 4.24 2.88
CA VAL A 18 0.41 2.91 2.95
C VAL A 18 1.78 3.00 3.61
N ILE A 19 2.62 3.96 3.19
CA ILE A 19 3.93 4.19 3.82
C ILE A 19 3.78 4.53 5.32
N ALA A 20 2.83 5.38 5.69
CA ALA A 20 2.58 5.71 7.09
C ALA A 20 2.18 4.47 7.91
N ARG A 21 1.37 3.57 7.34
CA ARG A 21 0.98 2.31 7.98
C ARG A 21 2.12 1.32 8.10
N LEU A 22 3.01 1.24 7.11
CA LEU A 22 4.22 0.43 7.23
C LEU A 22 5.13 0.97 8.33
N ASN A 23 5.29 2.29 8.43
CA ASN A 23 6.15 2.93 9.42
C ASN A 23 5.72 2.71 10.89
N VAL A 24 4.46 2.37 11.16
CA VAL A 24 4.03 2.02 12.53
C VAL A 24 4.43 0.60 12.94
N LEU A 25 4.86 -0.24 11.98
CA LEU A 25 5.33 -1.60 12.26
C LEU A 25 6.76 -1.58 12.80
N SER A 26 7.11 -2.61 13.59
CA SER A 26 8.48 -2.83 14.05
C SER A 26 9.44 -2.98 12.85
N PRO A 27 10.68 -2.47 12.91
CA PRO A 27 11.69 -2.69 11.87
C PRO A 27 11.91 -4.17 11.53
N ASP A 28 11.74 -5.06 12.52
CA ASP A 28 11.95 -6.50 12.36
C ASP A 28 10.75 -7.21 11.71
N THR A 29 9.71 -6.47 11.31
CA THR A 29 8.51 -7.04 10.71
C THR A 29 8.82 -7.50 9.29
N ALA A 30 8.60 -8.79 9.03
CA ALA A 30 8.55 -9.35 7.70
C ALA A 30 7.10 -9.63 7.30
N LEU A 31 6.71 -9.20 6.11
CA LEU A 31 5.38 -9.44 5.55
C LEU A 31 5.49 -10.35 4.33
N SER A 32 4.62 -11.36 4.29
CA SER A 32 4.47 -12.23 3.13
C SER A 32 3.46 -11.64 2.16
N ILE A 33 3.91 -11.37 0.93
CA ILE A 33 3.06 -10.93 -0.17
C ILE A 33 2.82 -12.15 -1.05
N GLY A 34 1.73 -12.86 -0.77
CA GLY A 34 1.23 -13.98 -1.57
C GLY A 34 2.33 -14.96 -2.03
N SER A 35 2.40 -15.18 -3.33
CA SER A 35 3.43 -16.01 -3.98
C SER A 35 4.67 -15.21 -4.40
N GLU A 36 4.67 -13.89 -4.20
CA GLU A 36 5.77 -13.00 -4.57
C GLU A 36 6.93 -13.06 -3.57
N GLY A 37 6.67 -13.50 -2.35
CA GLY A 37 7.68 -13.77 -1.34
C GLY A 37 7.47 -12.98 -0.05
N SER A 38 8.49 -12.99 0.80
CA SER A 38 8.51 -12.24 2.06
C SER A 38 9.46 -11.06 1.95
N PHE A 39 9.01 -9.91 2.46
CA PHE A 39 9.72 -8.63 2.38
C PHE A 39 9.81 -8.03 3.77
N SER A 40 10.92 -7.34 4.07
CA SER A 40 10.96 -6.51 5.27
C SER A 40 10.04 -5.30 5.12
N ARG A 41 9.68 -4.67 6.25
CA ARG A 41 8.97 -3.39 6.27
C ARG A 41 9.66 -2.35 5.37
N ASP A 42 10.97 -2.22 5.49
CA ASP A 42 11.74 -1.18 4.78
C ASP A 42 11.82 -1.46 3.28
N ASP A 43 11.93 -2.74 2.88
CA ASP A 43 11.83 -3.13 1.47
C ASP A 43 10.46 -2.75 0.88
N LEU A 44 9.38 -2.98 1.62
CA LEU A 44 8.04 -2.63 1.15
C LEU A 44 7.85 -1.12 1.03
N ILE A 45 8.41 -0.33 1.96
CA ILE A 45 8.40 1.14 1.86
C ILE A 45 9.07 1.57 0.55
N GLN A 46 10.29 1.08 0.28
CA GLN A 46 11.02 1.42 -0.94
C GLN A 46 10.24 1.03 -2.21
N LYS A 47 9.56 -0.13 -2.18
CA LYS A 47 8.76 -0.62 -3.31
C LYS A 47 7.52 0.21 -3.57
N VAL A 48 6.85 0.65 -2.51
CA VAL A 48 5.70 1.56 -2.56
C VAL A 48 6.13 2.94 -3.07
N GLU A 49 7.24 3.49 -2.57
CA GLU A 49 7.83 4.76 -3.04
C GLU A 49 8.23 4.69 -4.52
N ALA A 50 8.84 3.59 -4.94
CA ALA A 50 9.20 3.34 -6.34
C ALA A 50 7.99 3.08 -7.25
N ASN A 51 6.78 2.96 -6.67
CA ASN A 51 5.57 2.58 -7.37
C ASN A 51 5.78 1.31 -8.21
N ASP A 52 6.52 0.32 -7.70
CA ASP A 52 6.84 -0.91 -8.41
C ASP A 52 5.65 -1.90 -8.40
N PRO A 53 5.69 -3.04 -9.13
CA PRO A 53 4.58 -3.98 -9.14
C PRO A 53 4.16 -4.49 -7.76
N ILE A 54 5.10 -4.67 -6.82
CA ILE A 54 4.83 -5.11 -5.45
C ILE A 54 4.25 -3.95 -4.64
N GLY A 55 4.78 -2.74 -4.79
CA GLY A 55 4.27 -1.52 -4.16
C GLY A 55 2.81 -1.25 -4.53
N ARG A 56 2.48 -1.29 -5.82
CA ARG A 56 1.09 -1.15 -6.31
C ARG A 56 0.17 -2.25 -5.80
N LYS A 57 0.67 -3.49 -5.76
CA LYS A 57 -0.09 -4.62 -5.19
C LYS A 57 -0.38 -4.38 -3.71
N LEU A 58 0.59 -3.88 -2.96
CA LEU A 58 0.41 -3.57 -1.54
C LEU A 58 -0.61 -2.43 -1.34
N GLU A 59 -0.52 -1.35 -2.13
CA GLU A 59 -1.52 -0.27 -2.12
C GLU A 59 -2.95 -0.82 -2.33
N GLN A 60 -3.12 -1.73 -3.30
CA GLN A 60 -4.40 -2.38 -3.56
C GLN A 60 -4.88 -3.22 -2.37
N ILE A 61 -4.04 -4.11 -1.84
CA ILE A 61 -4.38 -4.99 -0.70
C ILE A 61 -4.81 -4.15 0.51
N GLU A 62 -4.06 -3.10 0.83
CA GLU A 62 -4.33 -2.24 1.97
C GLU A 62 -5.65 -1.48 1.84
N LEU A 63 -5.98 -0.99 0.64
CA LEU A 63 -7.27 -0.35 0.37
C LEU A 63 -8.43 -1.35 0.39
N GLU A 64 -8.26 -2.54 -0.17
CA GLU A 64 -9.26 -3.61 -0.10
C GLU A 64 -9.55 -4.00 1.35
N TRP A 65 -8.51 -4.11 2.18
CA TRP A 65 -8.67 -4.35 3.61
C TRP A 65 -9.47 -3.24 4.30
N LEU A 66 -9.17 -1.96 4.04
CA LEU A 66 -9.93 -0.83 4.59
C LEU A 66 -11.40 -0.82 4.15
N ARG A 67 -11.66 -1.13 2.87
CA ARG A 67 -13.03 -1.23 2.34
C ARG A 67 -13.81 -2.38 2.99
N SER A 68 -13.16 -3.53 3.15
CA SER A 68 -13.74 -4.68 3.85
C SER A 68 -14.05 -4.36 5.31
N TRP A 69 -13.14 -3.66 5.99
CA TRP A 69 -13.37 -3.18 7.35
C TRP A 69 -14.60 -2.26 7.43
N LYS A 70 -14.69 -1.26 6.55
CA LYS A 70 -15.85 -0.36 6.52
C LYS A 70 -17.17 -1.08 6.23
N ALA A 71 -17.17 -2.07 5.35
CA ALA A 71 -18.38 -2.81 4.97
C ALA A 71 -18.91 -3.69 6.11
N ASN A 72 -18.05 -4.06 7.07
CA ASN A 72 -18.39 -4.91 8.21
C ASN A 72 -18.41 -4.13 9.54
N ALA A 73 -18.30 -2.80 9.51
CA ALA A 73 -18.41 -1.90 10.65
C ALA A 73 -19.82 -1.32 10.76
#